data_AF-A0A2K6QLI1-F1
#
_entry.id   AF-A0A2K6QLI1-F1
#
_cell.length_a   1.000
_cell.length_b   1.000
_cell.length_c   1.000
_cell.angle_alpha   90.00
_cell.angle_beta   90.00
_cell.angle_gamma   90.00
#
_symmetry.space_group_name_H-M   'P 1'
#
loop_
_entity.id
_entity.type
_entity.pdbx_description
1 polymer ?
#
loop_
_entity_poly.entity_id
_entity_poly.type
_entity_poly.pdbx_seq_one_letter_code
_entity_poly.pdbx_strand_id
1 'polypeptide(L)'
;MAGAEGSAGRQSELEPVVSLVDVLEEDEELENEACAVLGGSDSEKCSYSQGSVKRQALYACSTCTPEGEEPAGICLACSYECHGSHKLFELYTKRNFRCDCGNSKFKTLECKLLPDKAKVNSGNKYNDNFFGLYCICKRPYPDPEDEIPDEMIQCVVCEDWFHGRHLGAIPPESGDFQEMVCQACMKRCSFLWAYAAQLAVTKISTEDDGLVRNIDGIGDQEVIKPENGEHQDSTLKEDVPEQGKDDVQEVKAEQNSEPCASSSSESDLQNTMI
;
A
#
# COMPACT_ATOMS: atom_id res chain seq x y z
N MET A 1 -10.45 -60.76 -50.44
CA MET A 1 -10.47 -59.46 -51.15
C MET A 1 -10.88 -58.38 -50.17
N ALA A 2 -10.41 -57.15 -50.37
CA ALA A 2 -10.52 -55.95 -49.51
C ALA A 2 -11.70 -55.89 -48.51
N GLY A 3 -11.55 -55.36 -47.28
CA GLY A 3 -10.42 -54.64 -46.68
C GLY A 3 -10.68 -53.13 -46.60
N ALA A 4 -10.93 -52.62 -45.40
CA ALA A 4 -11.13 -51.19 -45.08
C ALA A 4 -10.97 -50.95 -43.57
N GLU A 5 -9.74 -51.03 -43.06
CA GLU A 5 -9.44 -50.70 -41.66
C GLU A 5 -9.39 -49.18 -41.48
N GLY A 6 -10.50 -48.60 -41.05
CA GLY A 6 -10.58 -47.19 -40.67
C GLY A 6 -9.85 -46.96 -39.35
N SER A 7 -8.55 -46.67 -39.42
CA SER A 7 -7.76 -46.27 -38.25
C SER A 7 -8.33 -44.98 -37.66
N ALA A 8 -9.05 -45.09 -36.54
CA ALA A 8 -9.47 -43.96 -35.75
C ALA A 8 -8.22 -43.34 -35.11
N GLY A 9 -7.64 -42.34 -35.78
CA GLY A 9 -6.47 -41.62 -35.31
C GLY A 9 -6.75 -40.96 -33.98
N ARG A 10 -6.35 -41.63 -32.89
CA ARG A 10 -6.36 -41.07 -31.53
C ARG A 10 -5.41 -39.88 -31.55
N GLN A 11 -5.96 -38.68 -31.65
CA GLN A 11 -5.21 -37.45 -31.41
C GLN A 11 -4.64 -37.58 -30.00
N SER A 12 -3.31 -37.66 -29.91
CA SER A 12 -2.65 -37.44 -28.63
C SER A 12 -2.81 -35.96 -28.37
N GLU A 13 -3.59 -35.63 -27.36
CA GLU A 13 -3.53 -34.31 -26.75
C GLU A 13 -2.07 -34.13 -26.31
N LEU A 14 -1.38 -33.19 -26.95
CA LEU A 14 -0.01 -32.86 -26.60
C LEU A 14 -0.09 -32.04 -25.33
N GLU A 15 0.45 -32.56 -24.22
CA GLU A 15 0.56 -31.81 -22.98
C GLU A 15 1.31 -30.49 -23.25
N PRO A 16 0.83 -29.35 -22.71
CA PRO A 16 1.44 -28.05 -22.98
C PRO A 16 2.88 -28.03 -22.45
N VAL A 17 3.83 -27.91 -23.37
CA VAL A 17 5.26 -27.83 -23.03
C VAL A 17 5.60 -26.39 -22.69
N VAL A 18 5.48 -26.06 -21.40
CA VAL A 18 5.93 -24.78 -20.83
C VAL A 18 7.47 -24.78 -20.73
N SER A 19 8.10 -23.65 -21.04
CA SER A 19 9.55 -23.47 -20.92
C SER A 19 9.96 -22.98 -19.53
N LEU A 20 11.23 -23.18 -19.16
CA LEU A 20 11.76 -22.66 -17.89
C LEU A 20 11.81 -21.13 -17.86
N VAL A 21 11.83 -20.46 -19.01
CA VAL A 21 11.76 -18.99 -19.07
C VAL A 21 10.34 -18.55 -18.73
N ASP A 22 9.34 -19.16 -19.35
CA ASP A 22 7.92 -18.86 -19.14
C ASP A 22 7.54 -18.99 -17.65
N VAL A 23 8.02 -20.05 -16.97
CA VAL A 23 7.80 -20.25 -15.52
C VAL A 23 8.45 -19.15 -14.67
N LEU A 24 9.65 -18.68 -15.04
CA LEU A 24 10.34 -17.62 -14.30
C LEU A 24 9.70 -16.25 -14.53
N GLU A 25 9.15 -16.01 -15.73
CA GLU A 25 8.36 -14.81 -16.04
C GLU A 25 7.01 -14.84 -15.29
N GLU A 26 6.31 -15.97 -15.24
CA GLU A 26 5.09 -16.17 -14.43
C GLU A 26 5.36 -15.99 -12.92
N ASP A 27 6.44 -16.56 -12.38
CA ASP A 27 6.84 -16.39 -10.96
C ASP A 27 7.17 -14.90 -10.65
N GLU A 28 7.89 -14.19 -11.52
CA GLU A 28 8.19 -12.75 -11.33
C GLU A 28 6.94 -11.87 -11.39
N GLU A 29 5.98 -12.14 -12.29
CA GLU A 29 4.70 -11.43 -12.32
C GLU A 29 3.91 -11.63 -11.01
N LEU A 30 3.84 -12.87 -10.50
CA LEU A 30 3.16 -13.21 -9.25
C LEU A 30 3.83 -12.55 -8.02
N GLU A 31 5.17 -12.52 -7.95
CA GLU A 31 5.89 -11.81 -6.88
C GLU A 31 5.65 -10.30 -6.91
N ASN A 32 5.57 -9.69 -8.11
CA ASN A 32 5.26 -8.27 -8.28
C ASN A 32 3.83 -7.93 -7.85
N GLU A 33 2.82 -8.74 -8.21
CA GLU A 33 1.45 -8.57 -7.74
C GLU A 33 1.35 -8.69 -6.21
N ALA A 34 1.97 -9.72 -5.63
CA ALA A 34 2.01 -9.92 -4.19
C ALA A 34 2.67 -8.72 -3.47
N CYS A 35 3.77 -8.19 -4.02
CA CYS A 35 4.44 -7.00 -3.50
C CYS A 35 3.55 -5.74 -3.58
N ALA A 36 2.77 -5.57 -4.64
CA ALA A 36 1.84 -4.45 -4.79
C ALA A 36 0.69 -4.51 -3.75
N VAL A 37 0.06 -5.67 -3.59
CA VAL A 37 -1.06 -5.87 -2.64
C VAL A 37 -0.59 -5.77 -1.18
N LEU A 38 0.48 -6.49 -0.83
CA LEU A 38 1.01 -6.58 0.54
C LEU A 38 1.97 -5.43 0.89
N GLY A 39 2.30 -4.57 -0.06
CA GLY A 39 3.17 -3.41 0.14
C GLY A 39 4.60 -3.76 0.53
N GLY A 40 5.17 -4.81 -0.07
CA GLY A 40 6.53 -5.29 0.22
C GLY A 40 6.72 -5.82 1.65
N SER A 41 5.71 -6.51 2.20
CA SER A 41 5.77 -7.05 3.57
C SER A 41 6.56 -8.36 3.64
N ASP A 42 7.55 -8.43 4.52
CA ASP A 42 8.32 -9.66 4.81
C ASP A 42 7.41 -10.70 5.52
N SER A 43 7.42 -11.92 5.02
CA SER A 43 6.63 -13.08 5.49
C SER A 43 7.32 -13.92 6.56
N GLU A 44 8.62 -13.71 6.80
CA GLU A 44 9.43 -14.45 7.78
C GLU A 44 9.79 -13.58 9.00
N LYS A 45 9.99 -12.27 8.81
CA LYS A 45 10.61 -11.36 9.79
C LYS A 45 9.60 -10.35 10.34
N CYS A 46 9.54 -10.23 11.67
CA CYS A 46 8.63 -9.27 12.31
C CYS A 46 9.05 -7.82 12.02
N SER A 47 8.19 -7.04 11.35
CA SER A 47 8.45 -5.65 10.94
C SER A 47 8.68 -4.65 12.08
N TYR A 48 8.46 -5.04 13.35
CA TYR A 48 8.64 -4.16 14.50
C TYR A 48 10.07 -3.58 14.61
N SER A 49 11.09 -4.34 14.18
CA SER A 49 12.49 -3.88 14.12
C SER A 49 12.70 -2.72 13.16
N GLN A 50 11.91 -2.63 12.09
CA GLN A 50 11.93 -1.57 11.09
C GLN A 50 11.26 -0.25 11.57
N GLY A 51 10.68 -0.25 12.78
CA GLY A 51 10.01 0.91 13.36
C GLY A 51 8.58 1.11 12.83
N SER A 52 8.21 2.36 12.56
CA SER A 52 6.94 2.72 11.90
C SER A 52 7.11 2.62 10.39
N VAL A 53 6.75 1.47 9.80
CA VAL A 53 6.94 1.19 8.38
C VAL A 53 6.03 2.10 7.54
N LYS A 54 6.57 2.69 6.46
CA LYS A 54 5.85 3.65 5.60
C LYS A 54 4.52 3.09 5.08
N ARG A 55 4.51 1.83 4.63
CA ARG A 55 3.33 1.04 4.25
C ARG A 55 3.63 -0.44 4.52
N GLN A 56 2.72 -1.19 5.11
CA GLN A 56 2.83 -2.66 5.28
C GLN A 56 1.44 -3.30 5.39
N ALA A 57 1.30 -4.57 5.02
CA ALA A 57 0.11 -5.38 5.25
C ALA A 57 -0.08 -5.63 6.76
N LEU A 58 -1.30 -5.40 7.25
CA LEU A 58 -1.66 -5.64 8.65
C LEU A 58 -2.87 -6.57 8.77
N TYR A 59 -2.86 -7.30 9.88
CA TYR A 59 -3.95 -8.14 10.32
C TYR A 59 -4.37 -7.73 11.74
N ALA A 60 -5.64 -7.88 12.08
CA ALA A 60 -6.12 -7.83 13.45
C ALA A 60 -6.53 -9.23 13.91
N CYS A 61 -6.28 -9.57 15.18
CA CYS A 61 -6.49 -10.93 15.70
C CYS A 61 -7.67 -10.96 16.68
N SER A 62 -8.89 -11.24 16.21
CA SER A 62 -10.09 -11.27 17.06
C SER A 62 -10.03 -12.33 18.17
N THR A 63 -9.16 -13.34 18.04
CA THR A 63 -8.88 -14.32 19.10
C THR A 63 -8.03 -13.75 20.25
N CYS A 64 -7.18 -12.76 19.99
CA CYS A 64 -6.32 -12.12 21.00
C CYS A 64 -6.87 -10.78 21.50
N THR A 65 -7.44 -9.99 20.60
CA THR A 65 -8.09 -8.70 20.86
C THR A 65 -9.54 -8.75 20.35
N PRO A 66 -10.43 -9.49 21.04
CA PRO A 66 -11.87 -9.43 20.78
C PRO A 66 -12.46 -8.04 21.07
N GLU A 67 -13.72 -7.84 20.68
CA GLU A 67 -14.46 -6.61 20.97
C GLU A 67 -14.46 -6.28 22.48
N GLY A 68 -14.18 -5.01 22.81
CA GLY A 68 -14.05 -4.51 24.18
C GLY A 68 -12.63 -4.54 24.76
N GLU A 69 -11.68 -5.24 24.13
CA GLU A 69 -10.24 -5.11 24.44
C GLU A 69 -9.61 -3.93 23.67
N GLU A 70 -8.33 -3.62 23.92
CA GLU A 70 -7.61 -2.66 23.09
C GLU A 70 -7.35 -3.21 21.67
N PRO A 71 -7.51 -2.42 20.60
CA PRO A 71 -7.16 -2.85 19.25
C PRO A 71 -5.64 -3.00 19.09
N ALA A 72 -5.21 -3.98 18.30
CA ALA A 72 -3.81 -4.28 17.99
C ALA A 72 -3.63 -4.71 16.54
N GLY A 73 -2.54 -4.28 15.88
CA GLY A 73 -2.21 -4.71 14.51
C GLY A 73 -0.94 -5.57 14.46
N ILE A 74 -1.01 -6.69 13.75
CA ILE A 74 0.14 -7.58 13.51
C ILE A 74 0.56 -7.53 12.03
N CYS A 75 1.86 -7.66 11.76
CA CYS A 75 2.39 -7.73 10.39
C CYS A 75 2.30 -9.15 9.81
N LEU A 76 2.50 -9.27 8.50
CA LEU A 76 2.46 -10.53 7.73
C LEU A 76 3.21 -11.70 8.41
N ALA A 77 4.52 -11.58 8.67
CA ALA A 77 5.25 -12.66 9.36
C ALA A 77 4.64 -13.09 10.71
N CYS A 78 3.98 -12.18 11.44
CA CYS A 78 3.30 -12.53 12.68
C CYS A 78 1.92 -13.16 12.47
N SER A 79 1.22 -12.88 11.37
CA SER A 79 -0.06 -13.52 11.06
C SER A 79 0.13 -15.03 10.86
N TYR A 80 1.20 -15.42 10.17
CA TYR A 80 1.60 -16.82 10.03
C TYR A 80 2.19 -17.39 11.34
N GLU A 81 3.37 -16.91 11.76
CA GLU A 81 4.13 -17.60 12.81
C GLU A 81 3.51 -17.50 14.20
N CYS A 82 2.95 -16.34 14.56
CA CYS A 82 2.43 -16.13 15.92
C CYS A 82 0.92 -16.40 16.02
N HIS A 83 0.18 -16.33 14.90
CA HIS A 83 -1.28 -16.31 14.91
C HIS A 83 -1.94 -17.21 13.85
N GLY A 84 -1.22 -18.09 13.15
CA GLY A 84 -1.74 -18.87 12.02
C GLY A 84 -2.89 -19.85 12.32
N SER A 85 -3.22 -20.07 13.60
CA SER A 85 -4.37 -20.86 14.07
C SER A 85 -5.51 -20.01 14.66
N HIS A 86 -5.39 -18.67 14.64
CA HIS A 86 -6.35 -17.73 15.21
C HIS A 86 -7.29 -17.17 14.13
N LYS A 87 -8.45 -16.64 14.55
CA LYS A 87 -9.29 -15.86 13.64
C LYS A 87 -8.67 -14.47 13.44
N LEU A 88 -8.29 -14.20 12.20
CA LEU A 88 -7.72 -12.93 11.76
C LEU A 88 -8.70 -12.17 10.86
N PHE A 89 -8.56 -10.84 10.86
CA PHE A 89 -9.10 -9.95 9.85
C PHE A 89 -7.92 -9.36 9.06
N GLU A 90 -7.92 -9.52 7.75
CA GLU A 90 -6.97 -8.83 6.87
C GLU A 90 -7.40 -7.38 6.70
N LEU A 91 -6.50 -6.44 7.01
CA LEU A 91 -6.77 -5.00 6.93
C LEU A 91 -6.16 -4.37 5.67
N TYR A 92 -5.50 -5.19 4.84
CA TYR A 92 -4.59 -4.81 3.76
C TYR A 92 -3.49 -3.86 4.25
N THR A 93 -2.96 -3.05 3.34
CA THR A 93 -1.84 -2.14 3.62
C THR A 93 -2.27 -0.87 4.37
N LYS A 94 -1.58 -0.58 5.47
CA LYS A 94 -1.74 0.62 6.34
C LYS A 94 -0.40 1.36 6.47
N ARG A 95 -0.41 2.66 6.83
CA ARG A 95 0.82 3.51 6.82
C ARG A 95 1.32 3.94 8.20
N ASN A 96 2.65 4.05 8.33
CA ASN A 96 3.40 4.47 9.53
C ASN A 96 3.14 3.60 10.78
N PHE A 97 2.72 2.35 10.59
CA PHE A 97 2.34 1.43 11.65
C PHE A 97 3.53 0.56 12.09
N ARG A 98 3.50 0.09 13.34
CA ARG A 98 4.50 -0.79 13.94
C ARG A 98 3.84 -2.01 14.60
N CYS A 99 4.29 -3.22 14.26
CA CYS A 99 3.64 -4.49 14.65
C CYS A 99 3.52 -4.69 16.18
N ASP A 100 2.29 -4.73 16.68
CA ASP A 100 1.94 -4.87 18.10
C ASP A 100 2.10 -6.30 18.64
N CYS A 101 2.19 -7.33 17.80
CA CYS A 101 2.23 -8.74 18.21
C CYS A 101 3.16 -8.95 19.42
N GLY A 102 2.66 -9.49 20.53
CA GLY A 102 3.44 -9.73 21.75
C GLY A 102 3.74 -8.53 22.65
N ASN A 103 3.21 -7.34 22.36
CA ASN A 103 3.24 -6.21 23.30
C ASN A 103 2.11 -6.31 24.35
N SER A 104 1.93 -5.31 25.23
CA SER A 104 1.00 -5.44 26.37
C SER A 104 -0.49 -5.48 26.01
N LYS A 105 -0.84 -5.38 24.72
CA LYS A 105 -2.18 -5.67 24.19
C LYS A 105 -2.47 -7.18 24.12
N PHE A 106 -1.44 -8.02 24.17
CA PHE A 106 -1.53 -9.48 24.11
C PHE A 106 -1.30 -10.06 25.52
N LYS A 107 -2.34 -10.70 26.09
CA LYS A 107 -2.36 -11.05 27.52
C LYS A 107 -1.37 -12.14 27.93
N THR A 108 -1.17 -13.14 27.07
CA THR A 108 -0.35 -14.35 27.35
C THR A 108 0.39 -14.85 26.11
N LEU A 109 0.39 -14.09 25.01
CA LEU A 109 1.03 -14.45 23.75
C LEU A 109 2.20 -13.51 23.53
N GLU A 110 3.41 -14.06 23.43
CA GLU A 110 4.63 -13.35 23.09
C GLU A 110 4.98 -13.54 21.61
N CYS A 111 5.73 -12.61 21.03
CA CYS A 111 6.10 -12.67 19.61
C CYS A 111 7.29 -13.59 19.39
N LYS A 112 7.07 -14.79 18.84
CA LYS A 112 8.12 -15.78 18.53
C LYS A 112 9.30 -15.19 17.74
N LEU A 113 9.00 -14.30 16.79
CA LEU A 113 9.95 -13.72 15.85
C LEU A 113 10.77 -12.56 16.43
N LEU A 114 10.23 -11.84 17.43
CA LEU A 114 10.92 -10.73 18.07
C LEU A 114 10.29 -10.43 19.44
N PRO A 115 10.75 -11.08 20.54
CA PRO A 115 10.16 -10.91 21.86
C PRO A 115 10.37 -9.52 22.48
N ASP A 116 11.52 -8.87 22.21
CA ASP A 116 11.83 -7.56 22.80
C ASP A 116 11.07 -6.42 22.10
N LYS A 117 10.02 -5.95 22.77
CA LYS A 117 9.15 -4.88 22.29
C LYS A 117 8.76 -3.90 23.40
N ALA A 118 8.56 -2.64 23.01
CA ALA A 118 7.92 -1.64 23.84
C ALA A 118 6.46 -2.02 24.07
N LYS A 119 5.98 -1.81 25.30
CA LYS A 119 4.65 -2.24 25.74
C LYS A 119 3.51 -1.71 24.87
N VAL A 120 3.62 -0.47 24.37
CA VAL A 120 2.62 0.20 23.53
C VAL A 120 3.31 0.99 22.42
N ASN A 121 2.79 0.88 21.19
CA ASN A 121 3.21 1.69 20.04
C ASN A 121 2.35 2.96 19.93
N SER A 122 2.79 4.07 20.53
CA SER A 122 2.01 5.33 20.61
C SER A 122 1.80 6.05 19.27
N GLY A 123 2.57 5.71 18.22
CA GLY A 123 2.39 6.24 16.87
C GLY A 123 1.33 5.49 16.03
N ASN A 124 0.91 4.30 16.45
CA ASN A 124 -0.08 3.50 15.73
C ASN A 124 -1.45 4.18 15.75
N LYS A 125 -2.20 4.03 14.64
CA LYS A 125 -3.57 4.51 14.50
C LYS A 125 -4.49 3.32 14.31
N TYR A 126 -5.63 3.34 15.00
CA TYR A 126 -6.61 2.27 14.99
C TYR A 126 -7.97 2.84 14.60
N ASN A 127 -8.78 2.02 13.93
CA ASN A 127 -10.17 2.27 13.58
C ASN A 127 -10.96 0.97 13.80
N ASP A 128 -12.25 0.97 13.47
CA ASP A 128 -13.12 -0.18 13.80
C ASP A 128 -12.79 -1.44 12.97
N ASN A 129 -11.98 -1.33 11.91
CA ASN A 129 -11.53 -2.48 11.12
C ASN A 129 -10.70 -3.45 11.97
N PHE A 130 -10.03 -2.96 13.02
CA PHE A 130 -9.28 -3.80 13.95
C PHE A 130 -10.19 -4.70 14.82
N PHE A 131 -11.50 -4.47 14.81
CA PHE A 131 -12.53 -5.36 15.36
C PHE A 131 -13.34 -6.07 14.27
N GLY A 132 -12.94 -5.94 13.00
CA GLY A 132 -13.64 -6.51 11.85
C GLY A 132 -14.91 -5.76 11.46
N LEU A 133 -15.05 -4.48 11.85
CA LEU A 133 -16.18 -3.63 11.49
C LEU A 133 -15.75 -2.57 10.47
N TYR A 134 -16.57 -2.35 9.45
CA TYR A 134 -16.23 -1.51 8.31
C TYR A 134 -17.31 -0.47 7.99
N CYS A 135 -16.94 0.54 7.20
CA CYS A 135 -17.80 1.59 6.67
C CYS A 135 -18.50 2.43 7.76
N ILE A 136 -19.42 3.31 7.34
CA ILE A 136 -20.31 4.07 8.23
C ILE A 136 -21.41 3.20 8.85
N CYS A 137 -21.72 2.05 8.24
CA CYS A 137 -22.75 1.12 8.74
C CYS A 137 -22.28 0.24 9.91
N LYS A 138 -20.97 0.16 10.16
CA LYS A 138 -20.36 -0.65 11.24
C LYS A 138 -20.81 -2.12 11.20
N ARG A 139 -20.77 -2.67 9.99
CA ARG A 139 -21.09 -4.06 9.68
C ARG A 139 -19.80 -4.84 9.35
N PRO A 140 -19.76 -6.16 9.57
CA PRO A 140 -18.63 -7.01 9.18
C PRO A 140 -18.45 -7.10 7.65
N TYR A 141 -17.35 -7.71 7.23
CA TYR A 141 -17.13 -8.08 5.83
C TYR A 141 -16.36 -9.42 5.74
N PRO A 142 -16.82 -10.39 4.93
CA PRO A 142 -18.16 -10.46 4.32
C PRO A 142 -19.26 -10.48 5.37
N ASP A 143 -20.42 -9.90 5.06
CA ASP A 143 -21.57 -9.87 5.97
C ASP A 143 -22.58 -10.99 5.64
N PRO A 144 -22.92 -11.88 6.60
CA PRO A 144 -23.87 -12.97 6.36
C PRO A 144 -25.35 -12.54 6.31
N GLU A 145 -25.68 -11.28 6.64
CA GLU A 145 -27.05 -10.74 6.56
C GLU A 145 -27.25 -9.74 5.39
N ASP A 146 -26.20 -9.39 4.65
CA ASP A 146 -26.28 -8.44 3.53
C ASP A 146 -26.27 -9.20 2.20
N GLU A 147 -27.45 -9.37 1.60
CA GLU A 147 -27.64 -10.10 0.34
C GLU A 147 -27.06 -9.37 -0.89
N ILE A 148 -26.54 -8.14 -0.72
CA ILE A 148 -26.00 -7.30 -1.79
C ILE A 148 -24.47 -7.41 -1.80
N PRO A 149 -23.86 -8.03 -2.83
CA PRO A 149 -22.41 -8.04 -2.98
C PRO A 149 -21.92 -6.64 -3.34
N ASP A 150 -21.17 -6.02 -2.43
CA ASP A 150 -20.43 -4.77 -2.66
C ASP A 150 -18.93 -5.07 -2.71
N GLU A 151 -18.22 -4.44 -3.64
CA GLU A 151 -16.79 -4.21 -3.48
C GLU A 151 -16.56 -3.06 -2.47
N MET A 152 -15.61 -3.25 -1.55
CA MET A 152 -15.21 -2.23 -0.59
C MET A 152 -14.04 -1.40 -1.12
N ILE A 153 -14.03 -0.11 -0.84
CA ILE A 153 -12.98 0.82 -1.26
C ILE A 153 -12.38 1.57 -0.07
N GLN A 154 -11.04 1.59 0.01
CA GLN A 154 -10.30 2.21 1.13
C GLN A 154 -10.21 3.73 0.97
N CYS A 155 -10.52 4.49 2.03
CA CYS A 155 -10.27 5.92 2.07
C CYS A 155 -8.78 6.22 2.31
N VAL A 156 -8.10 6.87 1.37
CA VAL A 156 -6.65 7.13 1.45
C VAL A 156 -6.23 8.09 2.57
N VAL A 157 -7.17 8.68 3.32
CA VAL A 157 -6.89 9.65 4.42
C VAL A 157 -7.17 9.08 5.82
N CYS A 158 -8.14 8.16 5.98
CA CYS A 158 -8.40 7.49 7.27
C CYS A 158 -8.14 5.98 7.26
N GLU A 159 -7.78 5.41 6.12
CA GLU A 159 -7.50 3.98 5.89
C GLU A 159 -8.68 3.06 6.27
N ASP A 160 -9.87 3.62 6.47
CA ASP A 160 -11.12 2.88 6.69
C ASP A 160 -11.72 2.46 5.33
N TRP A 161 -12.41 1.32 5.31
CA TRP A 161 -13.00 0.71 4.12
C TRP A 161 -14.49 1.02 4.03
N PHE A 162 -14.98 1.35 2.84
CA PHE A 162 -16.36 1.77 2.62
C PHE A 162 -17.02 0.98 1.49
N HIS A 163 -18.24 0.53 1.74
CA HIS A 163 -19.17 0.06 0.72
C HIS A 163 -19.50 1.18 -0.28
N GLY A 164 -19.47 0.92 -1.59
CA GLY A 164 -19.73 1.94 -2.62
C GLY A 164 -21.05 2.70 -2.41
N ARG A 165 -22.16 1.97 -2.19
CA ARG A 165 -23.50 2.54 -1.92
C ARG A 165 -23.57 3.47 -0.69
N HIS A 166 -22.59 3.42 0.21
CA HIS A 166 -22.55 4.22 1.44
C HIS A 166 -21.66 5.49 1.34
N LEU A 167 -21.03 5.76 0.19
CA LEU A 167 -20.21 6.96 -0.02
C LEU A 167 -21.04 8.24 -0.26
N GLY A 168 -22.32 8.11 -0.62
CA GLY A 168 -23.20 9.22 -1.01
C GLY A 168 -23.04 9.69 -2.46
N ALA A 169 -22.16 9.03 -3.22
CA ALA A 169 -22.04 9.06 -4.66
C ALA A 169 -21.68 7.64 -5.13
N ILE A 170 -22.08 7.26 -6.34
CA ILE A 170 -21.77 5.94 -6.93
C ILE A 170 -20.35 6.01 -7.52
N PRO A 171 -19.42 5.11 -7.18
CA PRO A 171 -18.12 5.02 -7.84
C PRO A 171 -18.28 4.73 -9.35
N PRO A 172 -17.39 5.24 -10.22
CA PRO A 172 -17.40 4.89 -11.64
C PRO A 172 -17.24 3.38 -11.87
N GLU A 173 -18.16 2.76 -12.62
CA GLU A 173 -18.15 1.32 -12.90
C GLU A 173 -16.92 0.85 -13.70
N SER A 174 -16.24 1.77 -14.39
CA SER A 174 -15.03 1.48 -15.18
C SER A 174 -13.76 1.29 -14.34
N GLY A 175 -13.76 1.64 -13.05
CA GLY A 175 -12.56 1.59 -12.22
C GLY A 175 -11.52 2.68 -12.48
N ASP A 176 -11.82 3.70 -13.31
CA ASP A 176 -10.90 4.79 -13.70
C ASP A 176 -10.59 5.80 -12.55
N PHE A 177 -10.42 5.34 -11.32
CA PHE A 177 -10.06 6.15 -10.16
C PHE A 177 -8.88 5.52 -9.39
N GLN A 178 -7.87 6.34 -9.06
CA GLN A 178 -6.66 5.88 -8.36
C GLN A 178 -6.80 5.94 -6.83
N GLU A 179 -7.57 6.90 -6.32
CA GLU A 179 -7.73 7.15 -4.88
C GLU A 179 -9.16 7.56 -4.53
N MET A 180 -9.60 7.26 -3.30
CA MET A 180 -10.88 7.73 -2.74
C MET A 180 -10.66 8.44 -1.41
N VAL A 181 -11.35 9.58 -1.21
CA VAL A 181 -11.39 10.29 0.08
C VAL A 181 -12.84 10.35 0.56
N CYS A 182 -13.15 9.67 1.66
CA CYS A 182 -14.51 9.59 2.17
C CYS A 182 -15.03 10.97 2.62
N GLN A 183 -16.36 11.15 2.61
CA GLN A 183 -17.00 12.44 2.89
C GLN A 183 -16.58 13.05 4.26
N ALA A 184 -16.33 12.21 5.27
CA ALA A 184 -15.81 12.66 6.57
C ALA A 184 -14.39 13.23 6.49
N CYS A 185 -13.52 12.63 5.67
CA CYS A 185 -12.18 13.15 5.43
C CYS A 185 -12.20 14.41 4.55
N MET A 186 -13.06 14.49 3.53
CA MET A 186 -13.25 15.72 2.75
C MET A 186 -13.78 16.89 3.60
N LYS A 187 -14.61 16.61 4.62
CA LYS A 187 -15.05 17.62 5.61
C LYS A 187 -13.92 18.05 6.55
N ARG A 188 -13.09 17.12 7.02
CA ARG A 188 -11.95 17.39 7.93
C ARG A 188 -10.78 18.09 7.23
N CYS A 189 -10.49 17.71 5.99
CA CYS A 189 -9.38 18.18 5.19
C CYS A 189 -9.89 19.08 4.06
N SER A 190 -10.53 20.19 4.43
CA SER A 190 -11.32 21.04 3.53
C SER A 190 -10.53 21.63 2.34
N PHE A 191 -9.19 21.69 2.43
CA PHE A 191 -8.33 22.08 1.30
C PHE A 191 -8.46 21.13 0.09
N LEU A 192 -8.84 19.86 0.30
CA LEU A 192 -9.03 18.88 -0.78
C LEU A 192 -10.15 19.27 -1.75
N TRP A 193 -11.12 20.11 -1.35
CA TRP A 193 -12.15 20.61 -2.26
C TRP A 193 -11.60 21.49 -3.39
N ALA A 194 -10.43 22.12 -3.21
CA ALA A 194 -9.76 22.85 -4.29
C ALA A 194 -9.28 21.93 -5.42
N TYR A 195 -8.88 20.69 -5.08
CA TYR A 195 -8.44 19.67 -6.02
C TYR A 195 -9.63 18.89 -6.62
N ALA A 196 -10.68 18.65 -5.82
CA ALA A 196 -11.87 17.92 -6.25
C ALA A 196 -12.54 18.55 -7.50
N ALA A 197 -12.49 19.88 -7.65
CA ALA A 197 -13.03 20.59 -8.81
C ALA A 197 -12.30 20.26 -10.15
N GLN A 198 -11.13 19.61 -10.10
CA GLN A 198 -10.32 19.23 -11.27
C GLN A 198 -10.12 17.72 -11.37
N LEU A 199 -10.03 17.01 -10.23
CA LEU A 199 -9.61 15.61 -10.16
C LEU A 199 -10.70 14.62 -9.71
N ALA A 200 -11.85 15.09 -9.21
CA ALA A 200 -12.89 14.16 -8.74
C ALA A 200 -13.66 13.55 -9.93
N VAL A 201 -13.58 12.23 -10.08
CA VAL A 201 -14.35 11.50 -11.09
C VAL A 201 -15.84 11.56 -10.73
N THR A 202 -16.54 12.47 -11.39
CA THR A 202 -17.91 12.93 -11.04
C THR A 202 -18.87 12.83 -12.22
N LYS A 203 -18.44 12.18 -13.31
CA LYS A 203 -19.20 12.03 -14.56
C LYS A 203 -19.39 10.55 -14.86
N ILE A 204 -20.64 10.09 -14.75
CA ILE A 204 -21.11 8.99 -15.60
C ILE A 204 -21.38 9.65 -16.96
N SER A 205 -20.39 9.62 -17.84
CA SER A 205 -20.55 10.09 -19.22
C SER A 205 -21.31 9.05 -20.02
N THR A 206 -22.65 9.10 -19.98
CA THR A 206 -23.42 8.56 -21.11
C THR A 206 -23.05 9.37 -22.35
N GLU A 207 -22.61 8.68 -23.41
CA GLU A 207 -22.36 9.20 -24.76
C GLU A 207 -21.41 10.42 -24.89
N ASP A 208 -20.10 10.15 -24.96
CA ASP A 208 -19.20 10.81 -25.92
C ASP A 208 -18.12 9.82 -26.39
N ASP A 209 -17.75 9.87 -27.68
CA ASP A 209 -16.92 8.84 -28.34
C ASP A 209 -15.60 9.43 -28.88
N GLY A 210 -14.50 9.12 -28.20
CA GLY A 210 -13.14 9.30 -28.71
C GLY A 210 -12.53 10.71 -28.62
N LEU A 211 -11.89 11.04 -27.49
CA LEU A 211 -10.72 11.93 -27.52
C LEU A 211 -9.64 11.54 -26.51
N VAL A 212 -8.71 10.68 -26.94
CA VAL A 212 -7.48 10.41 -26.20
C VAL A 212 -6.61 11.66 -26.18
N ARG A 213 -6.21 12.11 -24.98
CA ARG A 213 -5.17 13.14 -24.80
C ARG A 213 -4.07 12.59 -23.90
N ASN A 214 -3.08 11.97 -24.53
CA ASN A 214 -1.83 11.59 -23.86
C ASN A 214 -1.19 12.83 -23.24
N ILE A 215 -0.64 12.69 -22.03
CA ILE A 215 0.25 13.66 -21.40
C ILE A 215 1.61 12.99 -21.25
N ASP A 216 2.37 12.99 -22.34
CA ASP A 216 3.79 12.66 -22.30
C ASP A 216 4.58 13.81 -21.66
N GLY A 217 5.59 13.46 -20.86
CA GLY A 217 6.31 14.42 -20.02
C GLY A 217 7.58 15.01 -20.66
N ILE A 218 7.82 16.28 -20.33
CA ILE A 218 9.14 16.94 -20.25
C ILE A 218 9.85 17.22 -21.60
N GLY A 219 10.12 18.51 -21.85
CA GLY A 219 10.97 19.02 -22.92
C GLY A 219 11.31 20.48 -22.67
N ASP A 220 12.57 20.88 -22.92
CA ASP A 220 13.19 22.04 -22.28
C ASP A 220 12.76 23.45 -22.76
N GLN A 221 12.81 24.37 -21.79
CA GLN A 221 13.23 25.78 -21.86
C GLN A 221 13.35 26.49 -23.23
N GLU A 222 12.63 27.61 -23.38
CA GLU A 222 13.23 28.80 -24.01
C GLU A 222 12.76 30.11 -23.34
N VAL A 223 13.55 31.18 -23.43
CA VAL A 223 13.40 32.42 -22.64
C VAL A 223 13.19 33.63 -23.54
N ILE A 224 12.12 34.39 -23.33
CA ILE A 224 11.89 35.68 -24.01
C ILE A 224 11.55 36.78 -22.98
N LYS A 225 12.51 37.71 -22.79
CA LYS A 225 12.27 39.05 -22.22
C LYS A 225 11.48 39.90 -23.23
N PRO A 226 10.75 40.92 -22.74
CA PRO A 226 11.17 42.27 -23.14
C PRO A 226 11.31 43.26 -21.98
N GLU A 227 12.20 44.22 -22.18
CA GLU A 227 12.38 45.45 -21.41
C GLU A 227 11.65 46.60 -22.17
N ASN A 228 11.42 47.81 -21.67
CA ASN A 228 11.69 48.46 -20.39
C ASN A 228 10.71 49.66 -20.23
N GLY A 229 10.58 50.27 -19.04
CA GLY A 229 9.74 51.48 -18.89
C GLY A 229 9.71 52.10 -17.48
N GLU A 230 10.43 53.21 -17.31
CA GLU A 230 10.41 54.08 -16.11
C GLU A 230 9.13 54.97 -16.10
N HIS A 231 8.71 55.75 -15.10
CA HIS A 231 9.31 56.50 -13.97
C HIS A 231 8.08 56.99 -13.09
N GLN A 232 8.03 57.32 -11.78
CA GLN A 232 8.97 57.66 -10.71
C GLN A 232 8.48 57.25 -9.28
N ASP A 233 9.46 57.11 -8.37
CA ASP A 233 9.55 57.51 -6.95
C ASP A 233 8.35 58.08 -6.16
N SER A 234 8.18 57.60 -4.91
CA SER A 234 8.09 58.46 -3.71
C SER A 234 8.44 57.71 -2.42
N THR A 235 9.73 57.76 -2.07
CA THR A 235 10.36 57.45 -0.76
C THR A 235 9.49 57.53 0.51
N LEU A 236 9.69 56.55 1.42
CA LEU A 236 10.01 56.84 2.83
C LEU A 236 11.00 55.81 3.42
N LYS A 237 11.95 56.35 4.20
CA LYS A 237 12.94 55.70 5.09
C LYS A 237 12.43 55.87 6.56
N GLU A 238 13.02 55.40 7.66
CA GLU A 238 14.24 54.65 8.08
C GLU A 238 13.81 53.91 9.41
N ASP A 239 14.54 53.11 10.19
CA ASP A 239 15.93 52.62 10.26
C ASP A 239 15.96 51.29 11.08
N VAL A 240 17.15 50.71 11.32
CA VAL A 240 17.40 49.54 12.19
C VAL A 240 18.39 49.92 13.32
N PRO A 241 18.52 49.13 14.40
CA PRO A 241 19.88 48.71 14.78
C PRO A 241 20.01 47.25 15.25
N GLU A 242 21.16 46.64 14.98
CA GLU A 242 21.54 45.27 15.37
C GLU A 242 22.21 45.18 16.75
N GLN A 243 22.23 43.96 17.32
CA GLN A 243 23.40 43.26 17.90
C GLN A 243 22.94 41.92 18.53
N GLY A 244 23.61 40.77 18.39
CA GLY A 244 24.74 40.39 17.52
C GLY A 244 25.59 39.25 18.12
N LYS A 245 26.19 38.41 17.26
CA LYS A 245 27.36 37.52 17.51
C LYS A 245 27.21 36.34 18.49
N ASP A 246 27.95 35.23 18.35
CA ASP A 246 28.57 34.60 17.15
C ASP A 246 27.87 33.19 17.02
N ASP A 247 28.39 32.00 16.70
CA ASP A 247 29.70 31.42 16.35
C ASP A 247 29.45 30.10 15.54
N VAL A 248 30.48 29.33 15.16
CA VAL A 248 30.44 28.36 14.04
C VAL A 248 30.60 26.89 14.43
N GLN A 249 29.82 25.98 13.80
CA GLN A 249 30.39 24.69 13.38
C GLN A 249 29.69 24.05 12.16
N GLU A 250 30.45 23.84 11.08
CA GLU A 250 30.10 22.95 9.96
C GLU A 250 30.33 21.47 10.33
N VAL A 251 29.46 20.59 9.86
CA VAL A 251 29.82 19.23 9.43
C VAL A 251 29.01 18.89 8.18
N LYS A 252 29.69 18.33 7.16
CA LYS A 252 29.10 18.10 5.84
C LYS A 252 28.13 16.92 5.83
N ALA A 253 27.06 17.06 5.05
CA ALA A 253 26.34 15.93 4.50
C ALA A 253 26.92 15.61 3.11
N GLU A 254 27.31 14.36 2.88
CA GLU A 254 27.51 13.81 1.54
C GLU A 254 26.66 12.54 1.42
N GLN A 255 25.82 12.50 0.39
CA GLN A 255 25.06 11.33 0.01
C GLN A 255 25.87 10.57 -1.04
N ASN A 256 26.00 9.25 -0.89
CA ASN A 256 25.98 8.39 -2.07
C ASN A 256 25.28 7.07 -1.75
N SER A 257 24.69 6.46 -2.75
CA SER A 257 23.80 5.30 -2.64
C SER A 257 24.11 4.29 -3.74
N GLU A 258 24.31 3.03 -3.38
CA GLU A 258 24.21 1.89 -4.29
C GLU A 258 23.80 0.63 -3.50
N PRO A 259 22.95 -0.24 -4.05
CA PRO A 259 22.50 -1.46 -3.39
C PRO A 259 23.54 -2.58 -3.52
N CYS A 260 23.63 -3.46 -2.52
CA CYS A 260 24.59 -4.57 -2.53
C CYS A 260 24.04 -5.79 -3.29
N ALA A 261 24.95 -6.51 -3.95
CA ALA A 261 24.68 -7.56 -4.93
C ALA A 261 24.00 -8.83 -4.38
N SER A 262 23.44 -9.60 -5.31
CA SER A 262 23.03 -11.00 -5.13
C SER A 262 24.21 -11.91 -4.72
N SER A 263 23.90 -12.99 -4.01
CA SER A 263 24.88 -14.00 -3.59
C SER A 263 24.63 -15.34 -4.28
N SER A 264 25.28 -15.55 -5.43
CA SER A 264 25.40 -16.88 -6.04
C SER A 264 26.35 -17.76 -5.21
N SER A 265 25.94 -18.99 -4.88
CA SER A 265 26.80 -19.99 -4.24
C SER A 265 27.01 -21.19 -5.18
N GLU A 266 28.16 -21.26 -5.83
CA GLU A 266 28.57 -22.45 -6.59
C GLU A 266 28.93 -23.62 -5.66
N SER A 267 28.79 -24.85 -6.16
CA SER A 267 28.88 -26.07 -5.38
C SER A 267 30.22 -26.80 -5.55
N ASP A 268 31.09 -26.76 -4.55
CA ASP A 268 32.30 -27.60 -4.49
C ASP A 268 31.99 -28.98 -3.88
N LEU A 269 32.08 -30.04 -4.70
CA LEU A 269 31.91 -31.43 -4.28
C LEU A 269 32.94 -32.33 -4.95
N GLN A 270 34.07 -32.64 -4.28
CA GLN A 270 34.76 -33.91 -4.52
C GLN A 270 35.74 -34.41 -3.44
N ASN A 271 35.71 -35.74 -3.27
CA ASN A 271 36.73 -36.63 -2.70
C ASN A 271 37.27 -36.42 -1.27
N THR A 272 36.95 -37.39 -0.42
CA THR A 272 37.97 -38.20 0.27
C THR A 272 37.52 -39.66 0.27
N MET A 273 38.49 -40.59 0.26
CA MET A 273 38.28 -42.04 0.12
C MET A 273 37.88 -42.70 1.44
N ILE A 274 37.07 -43.77 1.36
CA ILE A 274 37.38 -45.14 1.82
C ILE A 274 36.35 -46.11 1.22
#